data_AF-A0A8H4ARV3-F1
#
_entry.id   AF-A0A8H4ARV3-F1
#
_cell.length_a   1.000
_cell.length_b   1.000
_cell.length_c   1.000
_cell.angle_alpha   90.00
_cell.angle_beta   90.00
_cell.angle_gamma   90.00
#
_symmetry.space_group_name_H-M   'P 1'
#
loop_
_entity.id
_entity.type
_entity.pdbx_description
1 polymer ?
#
loop_
_entity_poly.entity_id
_entity_poly.type
_entity_poly.pdbx_seq_one_letter_code
_entity_poly.pdbx_strand_id
1 'polypeptide(L)'
;MVFRNILSKNFQKRLHGSLQPITRPHETIEQKRARLLYQSRKRGILETDLLLSTFAKKFLDKFTEFELKEYDELLNIPDWDIYEFATGKKPTPERWVKSPLFQKLKQHVNNEGKVILRMPDL
;
A
#
# COMPACT_ATOMS: atom_id res chain seq x y z
N MET A 1 -31.08 -4.74 10.60
CA MET A 1 -29.92 -5.03 9.72
C MET A 1 -29.57 -3.81 8.85
N VAL A 2 -29.21 -2.67 9.45
CA VAL A 2 -28.94 -1.40 8.70
C VAL A 2 -27.66 -0.68 9.17
N PHE A 3 -27.17 -0.97 10.39
CA PHE A 3 -26.04 -0.27 11.01
C PHE A 3 -24.64 -0.64 10.46
N ARG A 4 -24.47 -1.78 9.78
CA ARG A 4 -23.17 -2.17 9.17
C ARG A 4 -22.82 -1.38 7.90
N ASN A 5 -23.81 -0.86 7.18
CA ASN A 5 -23.57 -0.19 5.89
C ASN A 5 -23.10 1.27 6.01
N ILE A 6 -23.48 1.98 7.08
CA ILE A 6 -23.11 3.39 7.27
C ILE A 6 -21.65 3.52 7.72
N LEU A 7 -21.18 2.62 8.60
CA LEU A 7 -19.78 2.55 9.02
C LEU A 7 -18.83 2.26 7.84
N SER A 8 -19.23 1.36 6.93
CA SER A 8 -18.44 1.00 5.74
C SER A 8 -18.30 2.17 4.75
N LYS A 9 -19.38 2.89 4.45
CA LYS A 9 -19.33 4.05 3.54
C LYS A 9 -18.50 5.21 4.09
N ASN A 10 -18.62 5.49 5.39
CA ASN A 10 -17.80 6.53 6.03
C ASN A 10 -16.33 6.13 6.15
N PHE A 11 -16.04 4.83 6.32
CA PHE A 11 -14.68 4.30 6.30
C PHE A 11 -14.03 4.41 4.91
N GLN A 12 -14.74 4.03 3.84
CA GLN A 12 -14.25 4.20 2.47
C GLN A 12 -14.01 5.69 2.11
N LYS A 13 -14.88 6.59 2.58
CA LYS A 13 -14.71 8.04 2.42
C LYS A 13 -13.51 8.61 3.20
N ARG A 14 -13.07 7.94 4.27
CA ARG A 14 -11.85 8.29 5.01
C ARG A 14 -10.57 7.70 4.41
N LEU A 15 -10.66 6.51 3.81
CA LEU A 15 -9.53 5.84 3.15
C LEU A 15 -9.05 6.57 1.90
N HIS A 16 -9.89 7.36 1.27
CA HIS A 16 -9.49 8.21 0.16
C HIS A 16 -9.45 9.66 0.67
N GLY A 17 -8.38 10.39 0.35
CA GLY A 17 -8.42 11.85 0.45
C GLY A 17 -9.62 12.41 -0.32
N SER A 18 -9.95 13.69 -0.14
CA SER A 18 -11.07 14.33 -0.84
C SER A 18 -11.03 14.23 -2.38
N LEU A 19 -9.92 13.76 -2.95
CA LEU A 19 -9.67 13.63 -4.37
C LEU A 19 -9.65 12.16 -4.80
N GLN A 20 -10.32 11.88 -5.92
CA GLN A 20 -10.31 10.57 -6.56
C GLN A 20 -8.97 10.30 -7.25
N PRO A 21 -8.45 9.06 -7.24
CA PRO A 21 -7.24 8.70 -7.97
C PRO A 21 -7.39 8.92 -9.48
N ILE A 22 -6.34 9.44 -10.11
CA ILE A 22 -6.30 9.63 -11.57
C ILE A 22 -6.09 8.27 -12.26
N THR A 23 -7.00 7.92 -13.18
CA THR A 23 -6.88 6.71 -14.00
C THR A 23 -5.87 6.90 -15.14
N ARG A 24 -5.15 5.83 -15.49
CA ARG A 24 -4.12 5.83 -16.52
C ARG A 24 -4.29 4.61 -17.45
N PRO A 25 -5.19 4.67 -18.43
CA PRO A 25 -5.56 3.51 -19.25
C PRO A 25 -4.49 3.09 -20.27
N HIS A 26 -3.54 3.97 -20.62
CA HIS A 26 -2.53 3.73 -21.66
C HIS A 26 -1.10 3.59 -21.11
N GLU A 27 -0.96 3.34 -19.81
CA GLU A 27 0.35 3.16 -19.17
C GLU A 27 0.85 1.72 -19.36
N THR A 28 2.09 1.55 -19.82
CA THR A 28 2.76 0.23 -19.89
C THR A 28 3.05 -0.32 -18.50
N ILE A 29 3.32 -1.63 -18.38
CA ILE A 29 3.64 -2.26 -17.08
C ILE A 29 4.92 -1.65 -16.49
N GLU A 30 5.92 -1.37 -17.33
CA GLU A 30 7.20 -0.79 -16.94
C GLU A 30 7.01 0.64 -16.41
N GLN A 31 6.22 1.46 -17.12
CA GLN A 31 5.87 2.81 -16.66
C GLN A 31 5.10 2.76 -15.33
N LYS A 32 4.14 1.84 -15.20
CA LYS A 32 3.39 1.64 -13.96
C LYS A 32 4.32 1.26 -12.81
N ARG A 33 5.25 0.32 -13.00
CA ARG A 33 6.24 -0.03 -11.97
C ARG A 33 7.09 1.16 -11.58
N ALA A 34 7.62 1.92 -12.54
CA ALA A 34 8.42 3.10 -12.26
C ALA A 34 7.64 4.16 -11.47
N ARG A 35 6.38 4.42 -11.86
CA ARG A 35 5.47 5.33 -11.14
C ARG A 35 5.17 4.85 -9.73
N LEU A 36 4.83 3.58 -9.56
CA LEU A 36 4.51 3.02 -8.25
C LEU A 36 5.74 3.05 -7.33
N LEU A 37 6.93 2.72 -7.85
CA LEU A 37 8.19 2.85 -7.11
C LEU A 37 8.41 4.29 -6.65
N TYR A 38 8.21 5.26 -7.53
CA TYR A 38 8.32 6.68 -7.18
C TYR A 38 7.33 7.07 -6.08
N GLN A 39 6.06 6.69 -6.21
CA GLN A 39 5.01 6.99 -5.22
C GLN A 39 5.26 6.32 -3.86
N SER A 40 5.88 5.15 -3.83
CA SER A 40 6.30 4.46 -2.60
C SER A 40 7.40 5.20 -1.84
N ARG A 41 8.19 6.03 -2.54
CA ARG A 41 9.32 6.81 -2.00
C ARG A 41 9.00 8.29 -1.75
N LYS A 42 7.73 8.67 -1.88
CA LYS A 42 7.24 10.05 -1.74
C LYS A 42 6.04 10.08 -0.81
N ARG A 43 6.19 9.46 0.36
CA ARG A 43 5.15 9.46 1.41
C ARG A 43 5.31 10.65 2.35
N GLY A 44 4.25 11.01 3.04
CA GLY A 44 4.19 12.18 3.93
C GLY A 44 4.81 11.97 5.31
N ILE A 45 5.05 10.72 5.74
CA ILE A 45 5.74 10.38 6.99
C ILE A 45 6.87 9.39 6.74
N LEU A 46 7.95 9.50 7.50
CA LEU A 46 9.17 8.70 7.35
C LEU A 46 8.91 7.21 7.53
N GLU A 47 8.02 6.85 8.45
CA GLU A 47 7.70 5.46 8.80
C GLU A 47 7.12 4.71 7.60
N THR A 48 6.10 5.29 6.97
CA THR A 48 5.47 4.72 5.77
C THR A 48 6.40 4.81 4.57
N ASP A 49 7.17 5.90 4.45
CA ASP A 49 8.13 6.08 3.36
C ASP A 49 9.21 4.98 3.37
N LEU A 50 9.84 4.73 4.52
CA LEU A 50 10.85 3.69 4.68
C LEU A 50 10.26 2.29 4.45
N LEU A 51 9.09 2.03 5.03
CA LEU A 51 8.39 0.75 4.91
C LEU A 51 8.07 0.44 3.44
N LEU A 52 7.44 1.38 2.74
CA LEU A 52 7.03 1.16 1.34
C LEU A 52 8.20 1.20 0.38
N SER A 53 9.23 2.02 0.62
CA SER A 53 10.43 2.07 -0.22
C SER A 53 11.19 0.74 -0.19
N THR A 54 11.40 0.17 1.00
CA THR A 54 12.08 -1.13 1.14
C THR A 54 11.22 -2.28 0.63
N PHE A 55 9.90 -2.22 0.83
CA PHE A 55 8.95 -3.20 0.30
C PHE A 55 8.94 -3.20 -1.23
N ALA A 56 8.80 -2.02 -1.85
CA ALA A 56 8.78 -1.85 -3.30
C ALA A 56 10.09 -2.38 -3.92
N LYS A 57 11.25 -2.02 -3.35
CA LYS A 57 12.56 -2.50 -3.82
C LYS A 57 12.65 -4.03 -3.83
N LYS A 58 12.01 -4.71 -2.88
CA LYS A 58 12.08 -6.18 -2.73
C LYS A 58 11.08 -6.93 -3.63
N PHE A 59 9.90 -6.37 -3.85
CA PHE A 59 8.77 -7.10 -4.41
C PHE A 59 8.19 -6.53 -5.71
N LEU A 60 8.30 -5.23 -5.98
CA LEU A 60 7.55 -4.57 -7.06
C LEU A 60 7.85 -5.13 -8.45
N ASP A 61 9.12 -5.45 -8.72
CA ASP A 61 9.56 -6.04 -10.00
C ASP A 61 8.96 -7.44 -10.24
N LYS A 62 8.54 -8.11 -9.17
CA LYS A 62 7.98 -9.47 -9.18
C LYS A 62 6.46 -9.48 -9.19
N PHE A 63 5.81 -8.32 -9.08
CA PHE A 63 4.37 -8.25 -9.05
C PHE A 63 3.76 -8.60 -10.40
N THR A 64 2.70 -9.40 -10.31
CA THR A 64 1.73 -9.61 -11.38
C THR A 64 0.93 -8.34 -11.65
N GLU A 65 0.26 -8.26 -12.78
CA GLU A 65 -0.60 -7.12 -13.11
C GLU A 65 -1.71 -6.88 -12.07
N PHE A 66 -2.27 -7.96 -11.53
CA PHE A 66 -3.26 -7.90 -10.46
C PHE A 66 -2.67 -7.28 -9.18
N GLU A 67 -1.49 -7.72 -8.76
CA GLU A 67 -0.81 -7.16 -7.58
C GLU A 67 -0.38 -5.71 -7.80
N LEU A 68 0.03 -5.33 -9.01
CA LEU A 68 0.33 -3.94 -9.35
C LEU A 68 -0.92 -3.07 -9.21
N LYS A 69 -2.10 -3.56 -9.61
CA LYS A 69 -3.37 -2.86 -9.43
C LYS A 69 -3.74 -2.73 -7.95
N GLU A 70 -3.64 -3.81 -7.17
CA GLU A 70 -3.89 -3.73 -5.72
C GLU A 70 -2.91 -2.78 -5.02
N TYR A 71 -1.64 -2.77 -5.44
CA TYR A 71 -0.62 -1.87 -4.89
C TYR A 71 -0.91 -0.41 -5.25
N ASP A 72 -1.31 -0.11 -6.49
CA ASP A 72 -1.76 1.23 -6.91
C ASP A 72 -2.94 1.70 -6.03
N GLU A 73 -3.91 0.84 -5.77
CA GLU A 73 -5.03 1.13 -4.87
C GLU A 73 -4.59 1.38 -3.43
N LEU A 74 -3.61 0.61 -2.91
CA LEU A 74 -3.01 0.81 -1.59
C LEU A 74 -2.35 2.18 -1.45
N LEU A 75 -1.58 2.62 -2.47
CA LEU A 75 -0.85 3.89 -2.42
C LEU A 75 -1.77 5.12 -2.39
N ASN A 76 -3.06 4.97 -2.71
CA ASN A 76 -4.08 6.02 -2.63
C ASN A 76 -4.63 6.26 -1.22
N ILE A 77 -4.22 5.46 -0.23
CA ILE A 77 -4.64 5.58 1.17
C ILE A 77 -3.73 6.58 1.92
N PRO A 78 -4.25 7.29 2.95
CA PRO A 78 -3.44 8.04 3.90
C PRO A 78 -2.31 7.20 4.53
N ASP A 79 -1.15 7.84 4.71
CA ASP A 79 0.07 7.17 5.18
C ASP A 79 -0.07 6.48 6.53
N TRP A 80 -0.75 7.13 7.47
CA TRP A 80 -0.99 6.59 8.81
C TRP A 80 -1.84 5.33 8.78
N ASP A 81 -2.87 5.28 7.93
CA ASP A 81 -3.72 4.11 7.79
C ASP A 81 -2.92 2.94 7.18
N ILE A 82 -2.12 3.19 6.13
CA ILE A 82 -1.23 2.16 5.56
C ILE A 82 -0.32 1.59 6.64
N TYR A 83 0.35 2.47 7.40
CA TYR A 83 1.26 2.06 8.47
C TYR A 83 0.56 1.20 9.52
N GLU A 84 -0.59 1.64 10.02
CA GLU A 84 -1.33 0.92 11.07
C GLU A 84 -1.89 -0.42 10.60
N PHE A 85 -2.31 -0.55 9.33
CA PHE A 85 -2.71 -1.85 8.77
C PHE A 85 -1.51 -2.79 8.61
N ALA A 86 -0.37 -2.26 8.15
CA ALA A 86 0.84 -3.02 7.91
C ALA A 86 1.47 -3.53 9.21
N THR A 87 1.46 -2.71 10.28
CA THR A 87 1.94 -3.10 11.63
C THR A 87 0.90 -3.83 12.47
N GLY A 88 -0.31 -4.06 11.93
CA GLY A 88 -1.39 -4.74 12.66
C GLY A 88 -2.01 -3.96 13.83
N LYS A 89 -1.76 -2.64 13.93
CA LYS A 89 -2.41 -1.75 14.91
C LYS A 89 -3.89 -1.56 14.61
N LYS A 90 -4.24 -1.59 13.32
CA LYS A 90 -5.62 -1.63 12.83
C LYS A 90 -5.88 -2.98 12.13
N PRO A 91 -7.12 -3.50 12.18
CA PRO A 91 -7.48 -4.67 11.41
C PRO A 91 -7.38 -4.38 9.91
N THR A 92 -6.93 -5.37 9.14
CA THR A 92 -6.88 -5.25 7.68
C THR A 92 -8.29 -5.10 7.12
N PRO A 93 -8.54 -4.10 6.25
CA PRO A 93 -9.84 -3.94 5.60
C PRO A 93 -10.29 -5.21 4.88
N GLU A 94 -11.60 -5.50 4.91
CA GLU A 94 -12.19 -6.73 4.38
C GLU A 94 -11.73 -7.08 2.96
N ARG A 95 -11.65 -6.07 2.08
CA ARG A 95 -11.18 -6.20 0.69
C ARG A 95 -9.78 -6.82 0.55
N TRP A 96 -8.92 -6.65 1.55
CA TRP A 96 -7.52 -7.10 1.52
C TRP A 96 -7.21 -8.20 2.52
N VAL A 97 -8.20 -8.72 3.26
CA VAL A 97 -7.99 -9.80 4.22
C VAL A 97 -7.37 -11.04 3.56
N LYS A 98 -7.74 -11.32 2.31
CA LYS A 98 -7.23 -12.45 1.51
C LYS A 98 -6.19 -12.03 0.46
N SER A 99 -5.76 -10.77 0.46
CA SER A 99 -4.83 -10.26 -0.57
C SER A 99 -3.41 -10.79 -0.32
N PRO A 100 -2.78 -11.44 -1.33
CA PRO A 100 -1.38 -11.84 -1.25
C PRO A 100 -0.43 -10.65 -1.03
N LEU A 101 -0.77 -9.47 -1.56
CA LEU A 101 -0.03 -8.22 -1.37
C LEU A 101 0.07 -7.87 0.13
N PHE A 102 -1.06 -7.89 0.83
CA PHE A 102 -1.11 -7.53 2.25
C PHE A 102 -0.40 -8.54 3.14
N GLN A 103 -0.44 -9.83 2.78
CA GLN A 103 0.33 -10.86 3.47
C GLN A 103 1.83 -10.61 3.34
N LYS A 104 2.32 -10.33 2.12
CA LYS A 104 3.72 -9.94 1.87
C LYS A 104 4.10 -8.68 2.64
N LEU A 105 3.20 -7.69 2.69
CA LEU A 105 3.44 -6.43 3.41
C LEU A 105 3.62 -6.65 4.91
N LYS A 106 2.73 -7.43 5.54
CA LYS A 106 2.85 -7.76 6.97
C LYS A 106 4.11 -8.57 7.27
N GLN A 107 4.42 -9.56 6.43
CA GLN A 107 5.65 -10.34 6.56
C GLN A 107 6.90 -9.43 6.47
N HIS A 108 6.89 -8.47 5.54
CA HIS A 108 7.98 -7.51 5.40
C HIS A 108 8.15 -6.63 6.63
N VAL A 109 7.05 -6.13 7.21
CA VAL A 109 7.06 -5.32 8.43
C VAL A 109 7.58 -6.09 9.64
N ASN A 110 7.26 -7.38 9.75
CA ASN A 110 7.75 -8.22 10.84
C ASN A 110 9.28 -8.34 10.85
N ASN A 111 9.95 -8.06 9.73
CA ASN A 111 11.40 -8.03 9.61
C ASN A 111 12.08 -9.22 10.30
N GLU A 112 11.66 -10.45 9.96
CA GLU A 112 12.07 -11.69 10.64
C GLU A 112 13.60 -11.88 10.65
N GLY A 113 14.29 -11.37 9.63
CA GLY A 113 15.76 -11.36 9.56
C GLY A 113 16.44 -10.37 10.51
N LYS A 114 15.67 -9.55 11.23
CA LYS A 114 16.13 -8.52 12.18
C LYS A 114 17.21 -7.60 11.61
N VAL A 115 17.11 -7.30 10.31
CA VAL A 115 18.08 -6.44 9.63
C VAL A 115 17.75 -4.96 9.88
N ILE A 116 18.78 -4.12 9.89
CA ILE A 116 18.58 -2.67 9.95
C ILE A 116 18.04 -2.21 8.59
N LEU A 117 16.80 -1.71 8.59
CA LEU A 117 16.20 -1.13 7.39
C LEU A 117 16.75 0.27 7.15
N ARG A 118 17.12 0.53 5.91
CA ARG A 118 17.57 1.85 5.43
C ARG A 118 16.88 2.16 4.11
N MET A 119 16.80 3.45 3.80
CA MET A 119 16.27 3.90 2.52
C MET A 119 17.13 3.30 1.39
N PRO A 120 16.54 2.59 0.40
CA PRO A 120 17.30 2.05 -0.72
C PRO A 120 17.87 3.15 -1.61
N ASP A 121 19.01 2.89 -2.23
CA ASP A 121 19.57 3.73 -3.28
C ASP A 121 18.63 3.78 -4.51
N LEU A 122 18.81 4.81 -5.34
CA LEU A 122 18.08 4.99 -6.60
C LEU A 122 18.63 4.06 -7.68
#